data_AF-A0A075H085-F1
#
_entry.id   AF-A0A075H085-F1
#
_cell.length_a   1.000
_cell.length_b   1.000
_cell.length_c   1.000
_cell.angle_alpha   90.00
_cell.angle_beta   90.00
_cell.angle_gamma   90.00
#
_symmetry.space_group_name_H-M   'P 1'
#
loop_
_entity.id
_entity.type
_entity.pdbx_description
1 polymer ?
#
loop_
_entity_poly.entity_id
_entity_poly.type
_entity_poly.pdbx_seq_one_letter_code
_entity_poly.pdbx_strand_id
1 'polypeptide(L)'
;MPEEEQENEDADDESLPFPRARVVRLMRASITDGKQIRSEVKDSMNLWLGNLVAKVAREMDNSPYGSIGLADFQRATGPFDQIANLVKDEERLHLSLEKLKVDADQVQRDMRRFFDQIKGKDSE
;
A
#
# COMPACT_ATOMS: atom_id res chain seq x y z
N MET A 1 24.55 -37.26 -4.57
CA MET A 1 23.42 -37.26 -5.52
C MET A 1 22.39 -36.33 -4.93
N PRO A 2 22.00 -35.23 -5.59
CA PRO A 2 20.88 -34.45 -5.11
C PRO A 2 19.60 -35.21 -5.46
N GLU A 3 18.85 -35.59 -4.45
CA GLU A 3 17.53 -36.19 -4.59
C GLU A 3 16.61 -35.13 -5.24
N GLU A 4 16.02 -35.50 -6.37
CA GLU A 4 14.99 -34.73 -7.03
C GLU A 4 13.76 -34.69 -6.09
N GLU A 5 13.57 -33.56 -5.40
CA GLU A 5 12.28 -33.22 -4.81
C GLU A 5 11.27 -33.04 -5.95
N GLN A 6 10.65 -34.15 -6.37
CA GLN A 6 9.35 -34.13 -7.03
C GLN A 6 8.35 -33.59 -6.00
N GLU A 7 8.24 -32.26 -5.87
CA GLU A 7 7.07 -31.63 -5.28
C GLU A 7 5.88 -32.06 -6.16
N ASN A 8 5.01 -32.92 -5.61
CA ASN A 8 3.69 -33.18 -6.17
C ASN A 8 2.94 -31.83 -6.27
N GLU A 9 3.01 -31.18 -7.43
CA GLU A 9 2.34 -29.91 -7.73
C GLU A 9 0.83 -30.08 -8.02
N ASP A 10 0.33 -31.32 -8.09
CA ASP A 10 -0.97 -31.65 -8.69
C ASP A 10 -1.97 -32.27 -7.71
N ALA A 11 -2.25 -31.58 -6.60
CA ALA A 11 -3.54 -31.75 -5.94
C ALA A 11 -4.29 -30.42 -6.06
N ASP A 12 -5.10 -30.30 -7.13
CA ASP A 12 -6.19 -29.34 -7.18
C ASP A 12 -7.17 -29.73 -6.08
N ASP A 13 -6.95 -29.15 -4.90
CA ASP A 13 -7.91 -29.18 -3.83
C ASP A 13 -9.06 -28.26 -4.25
N GLU A 14 -10.22 -28.84 -4.61
CA GLU A 14 -11.44 -28.11 -5.02
C GLU A 14 -11.90 -27.09 -3.97
N SER A 15 -11.37 -27.15 -2.73
CA SER A 15 -11.64 -26.16 -1.70
C SER A 15 -10.92 -24.81 -1.90
N LEU A 16 -9.93 -24.73 -2.78
CA LEU A 16 -9.17 -23.51 -3.01
C LEU A 16 -9.84 -22.58 -4.05
N PRO A 17 -9.91 -21.26 -3.78
CA PRO A 17 -10.54 -20.29 -4.69
C PRO A 17 -9.91 -20.21 -6.09
N PHE A 18 -8.62 -20.55 -6.22
CA PHE A 18 -7.87 -20.49 -7.48
C PHE A 18 -7.04 -21.76 -7.71
N PRO A 19 -6.65 -22.07 -8.95
CA PRO A 19 -5.69 -23.14 -9.23
C PRO A 19 -4.37 -22.90 -8.51
N ARG A 20 -4.00 -23.83 -7.63
CA ARG A 20 -2.82 -23.71 -6.75
C ARG A 20 -1.54 -23.49 -7.56
N ALA A 21 -1.34 -24.26 -8.62
CA ALA A 21 -0.18 -24.14 -9.51
C ALA A 21 -0.04 -22.73 -10.11
N ARG A 22 -1.16 -22.07 -10.46
CA ARG A 22 -1.13 -20.71 -11.02
C ARG A 22 -0.67 -19.69 -9.99
N VAL A 23 -1.15 -19.80 -8.75
CA VAL A 23 -0.75 -18.93 -7.64
C VAL A 23 0.74 -19.12 -7.33
N VAL A 24 1.19 -20.37 -7.21
CA VAL A 24 2.60 -20.70 -6.95
C VAL A 24 3.52 -20.14 -8.04
N ARG A 25 3.14 -20.27 -9.32
CA ARG A 25 3.92 -19.69 -10.43
C ARG A 25 4.08 -18.17 -10.32
N LEU A 26 3.03 -17.45 -9.92
CA LEU A 26 3.12 -15.99 -9.70
C LEU A 26 4.01 -15.65 -8.51
N MET A 27 3.93 -16.44 -7.43
CA MET A 27 4.82 -16.28 -6.27
C MET A 27 6.28 -16.51 -6.66
N ARG A 28 6.57 -17.58 -7.40
CA ARG A 28 7.93 -17.93 -7.85
C ARG A 28 8.55 -16.85 -8.72
N ALA A 29 7.76 -16.19 -9.58
CA ALA A 29 8.25 -15.08 -10.40
C ALA A 29 8.74 -13.87 -9.57
N SER A 30 8.35 -13.76 -8.29
CA SER A 30 8.67 -12.62 -7.42
C SER A 30 9.56 -12.99 -6.22
N ILE A 31 9.88 -14.27 -6.03
CA ILE A 31 10.69 -14.77 -4.92
C ILE A 31 12.06 -15.21 -5.46
N THR A 32 13.13 -14.91 -4.72
CA THR A 32 14.50 -15.31 -5.07
C THR A 32 14.61 -16.81 -5.35
N ASP A 33 15.29 -17.15 -6.45
CA ASP A 33 15.60 -18.54 -6.81
C ASP A 33 16.31 -19.27 -5.66
N GLY A 34 15.87 -20.51 -5.40
CA GLY A 34 16.41 -21.36 -4.33
C GLY A 34 15.69 -21.29 -2.98
N LYS A 35 14.76 -20.35 -2.76
CA LYS A 35 13.94 -20.35 -1.54
C LYS A 35 12.80 -21.36 -1.63
N GLN A 36 12.72 -22.35 -0.74
CA GLN A 36 11.55 -23.25 -0.68
C GLN A 36 10.32 -22.53 -0.10
N ILE A 37 9.13 -22.80 -0.67
CA ILE A 37 7.86 -22.25 -0.19
C ILE A 37 7.06 -23.42 0.41
N ARG A 38 6.73 -23.34 1.71
CA ARG A 38 5.95 -24.38 2.38
C ARG A 38 4.54 -24.48 1.80
N SER A 39 3.97 -25.68 1.77
CA SER A 39 2.61 -25.95 1.26
C SER A 39 1.55 -25.06 1.91
N GLU A 40 1.58 -24.91 3.24
CA GLU A 40 0.67 -24.05 4.00
C GLU A 40 0.69 -22.59 3.53
N VAL A 41 1.85 -22.09 3.10
CA VAL A 41 1.99 -20.71 2.60
C VAL A 41 1.38 -20.58 1.21
N LYS A 42 1.55 -21.60 0.36
CA LYS A 42 0.91 -21.67 -0.97
C LYS A 42 -0.62 -21.63 -0.81
N ASP A 43 -1.16 -22.37 0.15
CA ASP A 43 -2.61 -22.46 0.40
C ASP A 43 -3.17 -21.20 1.06
N SER A 44 -2.45 -20.66 2.06
CA SER A 44 -2.81 -19.40 2.70
C SER A 44 -2.81 -18.22 1.73
N MET A 45 -1.86 -18.17 0.79
CA MET A 45 -1.84 -17.16 -0.27
C MET A 45 -3.07 -17.28 -1.17
N ASN A 46 -3.45 -18.50 -1.54
CA ASN A 46 -4.62 -18.75 -2.36
C ASN A 46 -5.91 -18.26 -1.69
N LEU A 47 -6.12 -18.64 -0.42
CA LEU A 47 -7.25 -18.18 0.38
C LEU A 47 -7.25 -16.65 0.56
N TRP A 48 -6.08 -16.05 0.79
CA TRP A 48 -5.94 -14.61 0.91
C TRP A 48 -6.34 -13.87 -0.37
N LEU A 49 -5.92 -14.36 -1.54
CA LEU A 49 -6.35 -13.83 -2.84
C LEU A 49 -7.87 -13.93 -3.00
N GLY A 50 -8.48 -15.04 -2.56
CA GLY A 50 -9.93 -15.23 -2.65
C GLY A 50 -10.67 -14.21 -1.78
N ASN A 51 -10.20 -14.01 -0.56
CA ASN A 51 -10.72 -12.99 0.36
C ASN A 51 -10.55 -11.57 -0.20
N LEU A 52 -9.44 -11.28 -0.87
CA LEU A 52 -9.19 -10.00 -1.53
C LEU A 52 -10.21 -9.76 -2.65
N VAL A 53 -10.41 -10.74 -3.53
CA VAL A 53 -11.43 -10.66 -4.59
C VAL A 53 -12.83 -10.45 -4.01
N ALA A 54 -13.20 -11.20 -2.98
CA ALA A 54 -14.49 -11.04 -2.31
C ALA A 54 -14.66 -9.65 -1.66
N LYS A 55 -13.57 -9.04 -1.18
CA LYS A 55 -13.57 -7.69 -0.62
C LYS A 55 -13.75 -6.64 -1.71
N VAL A 56 -12.98 -6.74 -2.80
CA VAL A 56 -13.09 -5.83 -3.96
C VAL A 56 -14.47 -5.95 -4.60
N ALA A 57 -15.02 -7.16 -4.74
CA ALA A 57 -16.36 -7.39 -5.27
C ALA A 57 -17.45 -6.71 -4.44
N ARG A 58 -17.40 -6.83 -3.11
CA ARG A 58 -18.32 -6.12 -2.21
C ARG A 58 -18.21 -4.61 -2.34
N GLU A 59 -17.01 -4.08 -2.56
CA GLU A 59 -16.83 -2.63 -2.75
C GLU A 59 -17.37 -2.16 -4.10
N MET A 60 -17.23 -2.97 -5.15
CA MET A 60 -17.84 -2.72 -6.47
C MET A 60 -19.37 -2.73 -6.40
N ASP A 61 -19.94 -3.62 -5.59
CA ASP A 61 -21.40 -3.75 -5.38
C ASP A 61 -22.04 -2.54 -4.69
N ASN A 62 -21.24 -1.69 -4.03
CA ASN A 62 -21.73 -0.43 -3.44
C ASN A 62 -22.18 0.62 -4.49
N SER A 63 -22.15 0.29 -5.78
CA SER A 63 -22.60 1.16 -6.86
C SER A 63 -24.13 1.25 -6.90
N PRO A 64 -24.72 2.44 -7.10
CA PRO A 64 -26.18 2.60 -7.20
C PRO A 64 -26.76 2.07 -8.53
N TYR A 65 -25.91 1.64 -9.46
CA TYR A 65 -26.31 1.18 -10.79
C TYR A 65 -26.51 -0.34 -10.82
N GLY A 66 -27.44 -0.81 -11.66
CA GLY A 66 -27.71 -2.24 -11.82
C GLY A 66 -26.62 -3.04 -12.54
N SER A 67 -25.51 -2.39 -12.92
CA SER A 67 -24.34 -3.02 -13.54
C SER A 67 -23.06 -2.45 -12.96
N ILE A 68 -22.07 -3.31 -12.76
CA ILE A 68 -20.73 -2.94 -12.29
C ILE A 68 -19.88 -2.56 -13.50
N GLY A 69 -19.39 -1.32 -13.51
CA GLY A 69 -18.56 -0.78 -14.57
C GLY A 69 -17.07 -0.73 -14.22
N LEU A 70 -16.25 -0.31 -15.20
CA LEU A 70 -14.82 -0.10 -15.00
C LEU A 70 -14.52 0.96 -13.93
N ALA A 71 -15.39 1.97 -13.80
CA ALA A 71 -15.27 3.00 -12.76
C ALA A 71 -15.40 2.41 -11.35
N ASP A 72 -16.31 1.45 -11.16
CA ASP A 72 -16.48 0.75 -9.88
C ASP A 72 -15.26 -0.10 -9.54
N PHE A 73 -14.71 -0.79 -10.54
CA PHE A 73 -13.46 -1.54 -10.40
C PHE A 73 -12.30 -0.64 -9.98
N GLN A 74 -12.07 0.47 -10.69
CA GLN A 74 -11.01 1.44 -10.36
C GLN A 74 -11.19 2.04 -8.97
N ARG A 75 -12.44 2.34 -8.57
CA ARG A 75 -12.76 2.82 -7.22
C ARG A 75 -12.44 1.77 -6.16
N ALA A 76 -12.79 0.50 -6.41
CA ALA A 76 -12.59 -0.60 -5.48
C ALA A 76 -11.12 -1.04 -5.35
N THR A 77 -10.33 -0.99 -6.43
CA THR A 77 -8.91 -1.35 -6.41
C THR A 77 -7.99 -0.18 -6.05
N GLY A 78 -8.43 1.06 -6.28
CA GLY A 78 -7.64 2.28 -6.07
C GLY A 78 -6.91 2.36 -4.73
N PRO A 79 -7.54 2.03 -3.58
CA PRO A 79 -6.84 2.01 -2.30
C PRO A 79 -5.64 1.07 -2.28
N PHE A 80 -5.74 -0.12 -2.87
CA PHE A 80 -4.67 -1.11 -2.89
C PHE A 80 -3.49 -0.67 -3.75
N ASP A 81 -3.77 -0.03 -4.88
CA ASP A 81 -2.75 0.52 -5.79
C ASP A 81 -2.04 1.75 -5.18
N GLN A 82 -2.73 2.47 -4.29
CA GLN A 82 -2.25 3.70 -3.68
C GLN A 82 -1.55 3.52 -2.33
N ILE A 83 -1.63 2.36 -1.66
CA ILE A 83 -1.01 2.17 -0.33
C ILE A 83 0.48 2.56 -0.32
N ALA A 84 1.26 2.16 -1.34
CA ALA A 84 2.68 2.50 -1.42
C ALA A 84 2.92 4.01 -1.67
N ASN A 85 1.97 4.68 -2.31
CA ASN A 85 2.02 6.12 -2.54
C ASN A 85 1.56 6.91 -1.32
N LEU A 86 0.55 6.42 -0.59
CA LEU A 86 0.04 7.03 0.65
C LEU A 86 1.11 7.14 1.72
N VAL A 87 1.92 6.09 1.92
CA VAL A 87 3.04 6.13 2.88
C VAL A 87 4.08 7.18 2.49
N LYS A 88 4.41 7.28 1.19
CA LYS A 88 5.34 8.31 0.70
C LYS A 88 4.76 9.72 0.79
N ASP A 89 3.45 9.86 0.55
CA ASP A 89 2.76 11.13 0.69
C ASP A 89 2.68 11.59 2.13
N GLU A 90 2.54 10.67 3.10
CA GLU A 90 2.61 10.98 4.53
C GLU A 90 3.96 11.62 4.90
N GLU A 91 5.08 10.98 4.52
CA GLU A 91 6.42 11.51 4.77
C GLU A 91 6.62 12.89 4.11
N ARG A 92 6.16 13.04 2.86
CA ARG A 92 6.24 14.31 2.11
C ARG A 92 5.42 15.42 2.78
N LEU A 93 4.21 15.11 3.24
CA LEU A 93 3.34 16.06 3.94
C LEU A 93 3.97 16.46 5.28
N HIS A 94 4.53 15.52 6.03
CA HIS A 94 5.23 15.82 7.28
C HIS A 94 6.43 16.74 7.06
N LEU A 95 7.26 16.49 6.03
CA LEU A 95 8.40 17.35 5.70
C LEU A 95 7.93 18.76 5.30
N SER A 96 6.83 18.85 4.54
CA SER A 96 6.25 20.12 4.12
C SER A 96 5.72 20.93 5.31
N LEU A 97 5.10 20.26 6.29
CA LEU A 97 4.64 20.88 7.54
C LEU A 97 5.79 21.41 8.39
N GLU A 98 6.87 20.64 8.55
CA GLU A 98 8.06 21.10 9.27
C GLU A 98 8.69 22.33 8.60
N LYS A 99 8.74 22.35 7.26
CA LYS A 99 9.23 23.52 6.54
C LYS A 99 8.35 24.76 6.77
N LEU A 100 7.03 24.59 6.68
CA LEU A 100 6.08 25.70 6.95
C LEU A 100 6.23 26.26 8.36
N LYS A 101 6.49 25.40 9.35
CA LYS A 101 6.76 25.84 10.73
C LYS A 101 8.03 26.67 10.82
N VAL A 102 9.12 26.22 10.20
CA VAL A 102 10.39 26.98 10.15
C VAL A 102 10.20 28.33 9.46
N ASP A 103 9.46 28.36 8.35
CA ASP A 103 9.16 29.58 7.62
C ASP A 103 8.30 30.54 8.47
N ALA A 104 7.31 30.01 9.20
CA ALA A 104 6.50 30.81 10.13
C ALA A 104 7.34 31.39 11.28
N ASP A 105 8.23 30.59 11.88
CA ASP A 105 9.16 31.03 12.92
C ASP A 105 10.11 32.12 12.40
N GLN A 106 10.56 31.99 11.15
CA GLN A 106 11.39 33.00 10.50
C GLN A 106 10.63 34.32 10.31
N VAL A 107 9.41 34.27 9.78
CA VAL A 107 8.55 35.45 9.63
C VAL A 107 8.29 36.11 10.99
N GLN A 108 8.06 35.33 12.04
CA GLN A 108 7.91 35.88 13.39
C GLN A 108 9.18 36.59 13.89
N ARG A 109 10.36 36.00 13.68
CA ARG A 109 11.63 36.63 14.08
C ARG A 109 11.87 37.94 13.34
N ASP A 110 11.63 37.95 12.03
CA ASP A 110 11.82 39.13 11.20
C ASP A 110 10.84 40.25 11.58
N MET A 111 9.59 39.88 11.86
CA MET A 111 8.58 40.81 12.34
C MET A 111 8.96 41.42 13.70
N ARG A 112 9.41 40.61 14.67
CA ARG A 112 9.88 41.10 15.97
C ARG A 112 11.04 42.07 15.79
N ARG A 113 12.08 41.68 15.03
CA ARG A 113 13.25 42.52 14.76
C ARG A 113 12.86 43.85 14.11
N PHE A 114 11.95 43.82 13.14
CA PHE A 114 11.44 45.01 12.47
C PHE A 114 10.72 45.95 13.45
N PHE A 115 9.83 45.41 14.28
CA PHE A 115 9.13 46.22 15.28
C PHE A 115 10.03 46.70 16.41
N ASP A 116 11.01 45.93 16.85
CA ASP A 116 12.00 46.34 17.86
C ASP A 116 12.87 47.50 17.35
N GLN A 117 13.21 47.50 16.06
CA GLN A 117 13.92 48.61 15.41
C GLN A 117 13.06 49.87 15.30
N ILE A 118 11.77 49.73 14.99
CA ILE A 118 10.84 50.86 14.86
C ILE A 118 10.48 51.45 16.23
N LYS A 119 10.23 50.59 17.22
CA LYS A 119 9.89 51.03 18.58
C LYS A 119 11.08 51.64 19.30
N GLY A 120 12.30 51.38 18.80
CA GLY A 120 13.52 51.81 19.45
C GLY A 120 13.72 51.08 20.77
N LYS A 121 14.97 51.03 21.23
CA LYS A 121 15.21 50.86 22.65
C LYS A 121 14.44 51.97 23.35
N ASP A 122 13.36 51.63 24.05
CA ASP A 122 12.94 52.44 25.18
C ASP A 122 14.17 52.52 26.08
N SER A 123 14.69 53.73 26.12
CA SER A 123 15.81 54.20 26.90
C SER A 123 15.79 53.61 28.31
N GLU A 124 16.83 52.87 28.66
CA GLU A 124 17.49 52.90 29.98
C GLU A 124 18.97 52.54 29.78
#